data_AF-A0A2G6UDR2-F1
#
_entry.id   AF-A0A2G6UDR2-F1
#
_cell.length_a   1.000
_cell.length_b   1.000
_cell.length_c   1.000
_cell.angle_alpha   90.00
_cell.angle_beta   90.00
_cell.angle_gamma   90.00
#
_symmetry.space_group_name_H-M   'P 1'
#
loop_
_entity.id
_entity.type
_entity.pdbx_description
1 polymer ?
#
loop_
_entity_poly.entity_id
_entity_poly.type
_entity_poly.pdbx_seq_one_letter_code
_entity_poly.pdbx_strand_id
1 'polypeptide(L)'
;MGAPHNIKRYGEVWPEFRILHGLEILNTLKDKVIISGGWAWHFMSETGHPEYKHAHDHKDIDVFVKKENAAEAVMILQQEGFQKVWTRYDHLQSEENFRRYEKTIQLENGKSHRITIDFFERNDLETIEINGFTIVKPEVLLTFYRNIHSSNKCWAVMAAKDLLQKGMDPVGHPVLSAIPKLN
;
A
#
# COMPACT_ATOMS: atom_id res chain seq x y z
N MET A 1 -9.71 -4.38 17.30
CA MET A 1 -8.91 -4.18 18.53
C MET A 1 -7.65 -5.03 18.45
N GLY A 2 -6.51 -4.55 18.98
CA GLY A 2 -5.41 -5.43 19.41
C GLY A 2 -4.18 -5.54 18.51
N ALA A 3 -3.32 -4.52 18.54
CA ALA A 3 -1.88 -4.67 18.75
C ALA A 3 -1.33 -3.26 19.05
N PRO A 4 -0.96 -2.91 20.30
CA PRO A 4 -0.11 -1.73 20.50
C PRO A 4 1.13 -1.90 19.62
N HIS A 5 1.53 -0.83 18.94
CA HIS A 5 2.70 -0.81 18.09
C HIS A 5 3.85 -1.47 18.85
N ASN A 6 4.40 -2.59 18.36
CA ASN A 6 5.47 -3.26 19.06
C ASN A 6 6.73 -2.37 18.93
N ILE A 7 6.90 -1.46 19.88
CA ILE A 7 7.97 -0.47 19.92
C ILE A 7 9.36 -1.14 19.88
N LYS A 8 9.47 -2.40 20.31
CA LYS A 8 10.72 -3.18 20.24
C LYS A 8 11.16 -3.47 18.81
N ARG A 9 10.28 -3.28 17.82
CA ARG A 9 10.53 -3.50 16.40
C ARG A 9 10.77 -2.20 15.63
N TYR A 10 10.80 -1.05 16.31
CA TYR A 10 11.16 0.20 15.65
C TYR A 10 12.58 0.13 15.09
N GLY A 11 12.74 0.56 13.85
CA GLY A 11 13.99 0.43 13.11
C GLY A 11 14.17 -0.91 12.37
N GLU A 12 13.27 -1.88 12.54
CA GLU A 12 13.30 -3.11 11.73
C GLU A 12 12.90 -2.78 10.28
N VAL A 13 13.76 -3.13 9.34
CA VAL A 13 13.53 -2.88 7.91
C VAL A 13 12.81 -4.05 7.24
N TRP A 14 12.00 -3.74 6.23
CA TRP A 14 11.49 -4.73 5.30
C TRP A 14 12.63 -5.38 4.51
N PRO A 15 12.56 -6.69 4.21
CA PRO A 15 13.53 -7.32 3.32
C PRO A 15 13.47 -6.69 1.92
N GLU A 16 14.62 -6.41 1.34
CA GLU A 16 14.74 -5.72 0.04
C GLU A 16 13.95 -6.42 -1.09
N PHE A 17 14.01 -7.75 -1.18
CA PHE A 17 13.29 -8.52 -2.21
C PHE A 17 11.78 -8.22 -2.23
N ARG A 18 11.18 -7.92 -1.09
CA ARG A 18 9.74 -7.61 -1.00
C ARG A 18 9.43 -6.28 -1.67
N ILE A 19 10.31 -5.31 -1.48
CA ILE A 19 10.18 -3.98 -2.08
C ILE A 19 10.39 -4.10 -3.59
N LEU A 20 11.45 -4.79 -4.02
CA LEU A 20 11.76 -4.99 -5.44
C LEU A 20 10.62 -5.68 -6.19
N HIS A 21 10.11 -6.81 -5.69
CA HIS A 21 9.02 -7.52 -6.36
C HIS A 21 7.69 -6.78 -6.33
N GLY A 22 7.43 -5.99 -5.27
CA GLY A 22 6.26 -5.13 -5.23
C GLY A 22 6.35 -3.97 -6.23
N LEU A 23 7.52 -3.33 -6.34
CA LEU A 23 7.78 -2.30 -7.34
C LEU A 23 7.71 -2.83 -8.77
N GLU A 24 8.19 -4.05 -9.01
CA GLU A 24 8.13 -4.71 -10.32
C GLU A 24 6.68 -4.78 -10.83
N ILE A 25 5.77 -5.37 -10.05
CA ILE A 25 4.37 -5.48 -10.47
C ILE A 25 3.65 -4.12 -10.50
N LEU A 26 3.97 -3.21 -9.57
CA LEU A 26 3.39 -1.87 -9.58
C LEU A 26 3.81 -1.07 -10.82
N ASN A 27 5.05 -1.24 -11.31
CA ASN A 27 5.48 -0.64 -12.57
C ASN A 27 4.69 -1.20 -13.76
N THR A 28 4.43 -2.51 -13.81
CA THR A 28 3.60 -3.12 -14.86
C THR A 28 2.17 -2.60 -14.85
N LEU A 29 1.62 -2.30 -13.66
CA LEU A 29 0.25 -1.82 -13.48
C LEU A 29 0.10 -0.29 -13.54
N LYS A 30 1.22 0.45 -13.65
CA LYS A 30 1.33 1.89 -13.36
C LYS A 30 0.27 2.77 -14.01
N ASP A 31 -0.07 2.51 -15.27
CA ASP A 31 -1.03 3.30 -16.04
C ASP A 31 -2.49 2.88 -15.84
N LYS A 32 -2.71 1.81 -15.08
CA LYS A 32 -4.03 1.19 -14.91
C LYS A 32 -4.58 1.36 -13.50
N VAL A 33 -3.71 1.51 -12.50
CA VAL A 33 -4.09 1.50 -11.09
C VAL A 33 -3.76 2.80 -10.35
N ILE A 34 -4.42 2.99 -9.23
CA ILE A 34 -4.21 4.08 -8.28
C ILE A 34 -3.71 3.43 -6.98
N ILE A 35 -2.50 3.79 -6.55
CA ILE A 35 -1.85 3.16 -5.40
C ILE A 35 -2.45 3.68 -4.08
N SER A 36 -2.70 2.77 -3.14
CA SER A 36 -3.25 3.03 -1.81
C SER A 36 -2.46 2.33 -0.70
N GLY A 37 -2.99 2.36 0.51
CA GLY A 37 -2.50 1.60 1.65
C GLY A 37 -1.09 1.98 2.08
N GLY A 38 -0.31 0.99 2.52
CA GLY A 38 1.07 1.20 2.94
C GLY A 38 1.99 1.61 1.77
N TRP A 39 1.74 1.08 0.58
CA TRP A 39 2.49 1.42 -0.63
C TRP A 39 2.31 2.88 -1.06
N ALA A 40 1.14 3.48 -0.84
CA ALA A 40 0.98 4.92 -1.06
C ALA A 40 1.88 5.74 -0.14
N TRP A 41 2.01 5.37 1.13
CA TRP A 41 2.94 6.03 2.06
C TRP A 41 4.40 5.81 1.71
N HIS A 42 4.75 4.67 1.11
CA HIS A 42 6.09 4.45 0.56
C HIS A 42 6.42 5.51 -0.50
N PHE A 43 5.55 5.71 -1.51
CA PHE A 43 5.80 6.70 -2.55
C PHE A 43 5.71 8.15 -2.06
N MET A 44 4.89 8.42 -1.04
CA MET A 44 4.80 9.75 -0.45
C MET A 44 5.93 10.07 0.53
N SER A 45 6.74 9.10 0.94
CA SER A 45 7.91 9.35 1.79
C SER A 45 9.09 9.87 0.97
N GLU A 46 10.13 10.38 1.64
CA GLU A 46 11.35 10.85 0.97
C GLU A 46 11.96 9.78 0.05
N THR A 47 12.46 10.19 -1.12
CA THR A 47 13.09 9.25 -2.04
C THR A 47 14.34 8.63 -1.41
N GLY A 48 14.46 7.30 -1.45
CA GLY A 48 15.60 6.57 -0.87
C GLY A 48 15.55 6.41 0.65
N HIS A 49 14.41 6.68 1.29
CA HIS A 49 14.25 6.43 2.73
C HIS A 49 14.37 4.93 3.09
N PRO A 50 14.81 4.59 4.31
CA PRO A 50 14.76 3.21 4.78
C PRO A 50 13.32 2.71 4.97
N GLU A 51 13.03 1.52 4.44
CA GLU A 51 11.71 0.90 4.48
C GLU A 51 11.43 0.25 5.84
N TYR A 52 11.18 1.06 6.87
CA TYR A 52 10.90 0.54 8.21
C TYR A 52 9.50 -0.06 8.34
N LYS A 53 9.40 -1.23 8.97
CA LYS A 53 8.12 -1.93 9.22
C LYS A 53 7.13 -1.13 10.07
N HIS A 54 7.61 -0.16 10.85
CA HIS A 54 6.74 0.71 11.63
C HIS A 54 6.22 1.92 10.87
N ALA A 55 6.94 2.36 9.84
CA ALA A 55 6.58 3.52 9.03
C ALA A 55 5.31 3.21 8.23
N HIS A 56 5.40 2.20 7.37
CA HIS A 56 4.32 1.72 6.50
C HIS A 56 4.43 0.20 6.30
N ASP A 57 3.29 -0.41 5.97
CA ASP A 57 3.20 -1.86 5.77
C ASP A 57 3.41 -2.21 4.29
N HIS A 58 4.23 -3.23 4.03
CA HIS A 58 4.52 -3.76 2.70
C HIS A 58 4.06 -5.21 2.53
N LYS A 59 3.17 -5.70 3.41
CA LYS A 59 2.63 -7.07 3.33
C LYS A 59 1.83 -7.31 2.06
N ASP A 60 0.85 -6.43 1.85
CA ASP A 60 -0.13 -6.49 0.79
C ASP A 60 -0.03 -5.18 -0.01
N ILE A 61 -0.28 -5.24 -1.31
CA ILE A 61 -0.34 -4.09 -2.22
C ILE A 61 -1.81 -3.71 -2.38
N ASP A 62 -2.18 -2.54 -1.88
CA ASP A 62 -3.55 -2.02 -2.02
C ASP A 62 -3.65 -1.09 -3.22
N VAL A 63 -4.52 -1.41 -4.18
CA VAL A 63 -4.72 -0.61 -5.39
C VAL A 63 -6.19 -0.41 -5.70
N PHE A 64 -6.54 0.80 -6.12
CA PHE A 64 -7.81 1.08 -6.76
C PHE A 64 -7.68 1.02 -8.28
N VAL A 65 -8.75 0.67 -8.96
CA VAL A 65 -8.85 0.71 -10.41
C VAL A 65 -10.12 1.43 -10.81
N LYS A 66 -10.06 2.22 -11.89
CA LYS A 66 -11.27 2.72 -12.53
C LYS A 66 -11.95 1.60 -13.30
N LYS A 67 -13.28 1.63 -13.39
CA LYS A 67 -14.08 0.57 -14.01
C LYS A 67 -13.64 0.26 -15.46
N GLU A 68 -13.29 1.28 -16.22
CA GLU A 68 -12.78 1.16 -17.59
C GLU A 68 -11.45 0.41 -17.70
N ASN A 69 -10.61 0.46 -16.65
CA ASN A 69 -9.29 -0.19 -16.62
C ASN A 69 -9.32 -1.57 -15.95
N ALA A 70 -10.43 -1.93 -15.29
CA ALA A 70 -10.51 -3.12 -14.44
C ALA A 70 -10.22 -4.42 -15.21
N ALA A 71 -10.80 -4.57 -16.41
CA ALA A 71 -10.59 -5.76 -17.22
C ALA A 71 -9.12 -5.92 -17.65
N GLU A 72 -8.51 -4.83 -18.13
CA GLU A 72 -7.13 -4.83 -18.60
C GLU A 72 -6.14 -5.06 -17.46
N ALA A 73 -6.33 -4.42 -16.31
CA ALA A 73 -5.49 -4.64 -15.13
C ALA A 73 -5.53 -6.11 -14.66
N VAL A 74 -6.70 -6.75 -14.69
CA VAL A 74 -6.83 -8.17 -14.37
C VAL A 74 -6.13 -9.06 -15.40
N MET A 75 -6.20 -8.71 -16.70
CA MET A 75 -5.47 -9.44 -17.73
C MET A 75 -3.95 -9.36 -17.52
N ILE A 76 -3.43 -8.17 -17.20
CA ILE A 76 -2.01 -7.97 -16.86
C ILE A 76 -1.62 -8.84 -15.67
N LEU A 77 -2.41 -8.82 -14.59
CA LEU A 77 -2.16 -9.65 -13.41
C LEU A 77 -2.08 -11.14 -13.76
N GLN A 78 -3.00 -11.64 -14.59
CA GLN A 78 -3.00 -13.04 -15.03
C GLN A 78 -1.78 -13.39 -15.89
N GLN A 79 -1.38 -12.49 -16.80
CA GLN A 79 -0.16 -12.65 -17.62
C GLN A 79 1.10 -12.67 -16.76
N GLU A 80 1.11 -11.86 -15.70
CA GLU A 80 2.16 -11.87 -14.68
C GLU A 80 2.08 -13.07 -13.74
N GLY A 81 1.14 -14.00 -13.92
CA GLY A 81 1.01 -15.23 -13.15
C GLY A 81 0.35 -15.06 -11.78
N PHE A 82 -0.35 -13.95 -11.54
CA PHE A 82 -1.21 -13.81 -10.37
C PHE A 82 -2.50 -14.60 -10.56
N GLN A 83 -2.98 -15.19 -9.46
CA GLN A 83 -4.23 -15.94 -9.42
C GLN A 83 -5.23 -15.26 -8.49
N LYS A 84 -6.51 -15.26 -8.89
CA LYS A 84 -7.58 -14.77 -8.01
C LYS A 84 -7.67 -15.69 -6.79
N VAL A 85 -7.67 -15.10 -5.61
CA VAL A 85 -7.89 -15.78 -4.33
C VAL A 85 -9.20 -15.29 -3.73
N TRP A 86 -10.05 -16.23 -3.33
CA TRP A 86 -11.29 -15.92 -2.65
C TRP A 86 -11.03 -15.62 -1.18
N THR A 87 -11.61 -14.53 -0.70
CA THR A 87 -11.54 -14.10 0.68
C THR A 87 -12.93 -14.11 1.30
N ARG A 88 -12.98 -13.96 2.63
CA ARG A 88 -14.25 -13.76 3.34
C ARG A 88 -14.97 -12.46 2.93
N TYR A 89 -14.27 -11.51 2.30
CA TYR A 89 -14.79 -10.20 1.93
C TYR A 89 -15.50 -10.23 0.57
N ASP A 90 -15.22 -11.22 -0.30
CA ASP A 90 -15.90 -11.39 -1.59
C ASP A 90 -17.42 -11.62 -1.47
N HIS A 91 -17.90 -11.99 -0.28
CA HIS A 91 -19.31 -12.21 0.01
C HIS A 91 -19.99 -11.05 0.75
N LEU A 92 -19.24 -10.00 1.12
CA LEU A 92 -19.81 -8.83 1.78
C LEU A 92 -20.38 -7.87 0.73
N GLN A 93 -21.53 -7.27 1.04
CA GLN A 93 -22.02 -6.12 0.29
C GLN A 93 -21.15 -4.91 0.65
N SER A 94 -20.09 -4.67 -0.11
CA SER A 94 -19.31 -3.43 -0.08
C SER A 94 -19.65 -2.58 -1.30
N GLU A 95 -19.47 -1.26 -1.17
CA GLU A 95 -19.59 -0.33 -2.30
C GLU A 95 -18.48 -0.58 -3.34
N GLU A 96 -17.31 -1.02 -2.89
CA GLU A 96 -16.21 -1.42 -3.76
C GLU A 96 -16.32 -2.90 -4.19
N ASN A 97 -16.12 -3.15 -5.48
CA ASN A 97 -15.96 -4.51 -6.02
C ASN A 97 -14.54 -5.02 -5.68
N PHE A 98 -14.40 -5.61 -4.49
CA PHE A 98 -13.13 -6.12 -3.98
C PHE A 98 -12.72 -7.44 -4.63
N ARG A 99 -11.43 -7.57 -4.97
CA ARG A 99 -10.81 -8.82 -5.42
C ARG A 99 -9.39 -8.92 -4.87
N ARG A 100 -8.96 -10.14 -4.51
CA ARG A 100 -7.58 -10.42 -4.13
C ARG A 100 -6.89 -11.26 -5.19
N TYR A 101 -5.64 -10.92 -5.48
CA TYR A 101 -4.77 -11.66 -6.37
C TYR A 101 -3.46 -12.01 -5.66
N GLU A 102 -2.99 -13.24 -5.80
CA GLU A 102 -1.75 -13.70 -5.18
C GLU A 102 -0.81 -14.33 -6.22
N LYS A 103 0.49 -14.08 -6.08
CA LYS A 103 1.58 -14.74 -6.83
C LYS A 103 2.63 -15.21 -5.85
N THR A 104 3.16 -16.42 -6.03
CA THR A 104 4.26 -16.93 -5.22
C THR A 104 5.53 -17.02 -6.07
N ILE A 105 6.60 -16.39 -5.59
CA ILE A 105 7.93 -16.38 -6.21
C ILE A 105 8.85 -17.27 -5.39
N GLN A 106 9.72 -18.03 -6.06
CA GLN A 106 10.80 -18.76 -5.41
C GLN A 106 12.04 -17.88 -5.35
N LEU A 107 12.60 -17.70 -4.15
CA LEU A 107 13.82 -16.94 -3.92
C LEU A 107 15.04 -17.86 -4.08
N GLU A 108 16.20 -17.28 -4.39
CA GLU A 108 17.47 -18.02 -4.58
C GLU A 108 17.87 -18.87 -3.37
N ASN A 109 17.45 -18.46 -2.16
CA ASN A 109 17.70 -19.18 -0.92
C ASN A 109 16.75 -20.38 -0.68
N GLY A 110 15.94 -20.76 -1.68
CA GLY A 110 14.99 -21.86 -1.62
C GLY A 110 13.72 -21.55 -0.80
N LYS A 111 13.55 -20.32 -0.30
CA LYS A 111 12.30 -19.88 0.34
C LYS A 111 11.34 -19.35 -0.71
N SER A 112 10.05 -19.41 -0.41
CA SER A 112 9.03 -18.75 -1.22
C SER A 112 8.63 -17.39 -0.64
N HIS A 113 8.30 -16.45 -1.51
CA HIS A 113 7.73 -15.17 -1.18
C HIS A 113 6.40 -15.01 -1.91
N ARG A 114 5.34 -14.74 -1.15
CA ARG A 114 4.03 -14.42 -1.70
C ARG A 114 3.83 -12.90 -1.79
N ILE A 115 3.39 -12.47 -2.96
CA ILE A 115 2.89 -11.13 -3.23
C ILE A 115 1.37 -11.19 -3.21
N THR A 116 0.74 -10.32 -2.43
CA THR A 116 -0.71 -10.15 -2.38
C THR A 116 -1.06 -8.79 -2.96
N ILE A 117 -2.06 -8.73 -3.84
CA ILE A 117 -2.63 -7.49 -4.35
C ILE A 117 -4.12 -7.48 -4.01
N ASP A 118 -4.51 -6.47 -3.24
CA ASP A 118 -5.88 -6.13 -2.91
C ASP A 118 -6.37 -5.06 -3.87
N PHE A 119 -7.42 -5.41 -4.61
CA PHE A 119 -7.86 -4.69 -5.79
C PHE A 119 -9.29 -4.20 -5.58
N PHE A 120 -9.49 -2.88 -5.67
CA PHE A 120 -10.76 -2.21 -5.39
C PHE A 120 -11.23 -1.42 -6.62
N GLU A 121 -12.43 -1.67 -7.13
CA GLU A 121 -12.98 -0.84 -8.22
C GLU A 121 -13.59 0.45 -7.66
N ARG A 122 -13.10 1.61 -8.12
CA ARG A 122 -13.62 2.94 -7.76
C ARG A 122 -13.25 4.01 -8.81
N ASN A 123 -14.19 4.88 -9.16
CA ASN A 123 -14.02 5.87 -10.23
C ASN A 123 -13.72 7.30 -9.73
N ASP A 124 -14.10 7.62 -8.51
CA ASP A 124 -14.22 8.97 -7.97
C ASP A 124 -13.18 9.26 -6.88
N LEU A 125 -11.92 8.90 -7.13
CA LEU A 125 -10.82 9.15 -6.19
C LEU A 125 -10.06 10.41 -6.56
N GLU A 126 -9.84 11.28 -5.57
CA GLU A 126 -8.83 12.31 -5.70
C GLU A 126 -7.43 11.71 -5.58
N THR A 127 -6.59 12.06 -6.54
CA THR A 127 -5.25 11.50 -6.68
C THR A 127 -4.19 12.59 -6.79
N ILE A 128 -2.95 12.19 -6.57
CA ILE A 128 -1.73 12.93 -6.87
C ILE A 128 -0.79 12.05 -7.69
N GLU A 129 0.08 12.68 -8.46
CA GLU A 129 1.11 11.98 -9.22
C GLU A 129 2.45 12.13 -8.51
N ILE A 130 3.13 11.01 -8.23
CA ILE A 130 4.49 11.02 -7.66
C ILE A 130 5.32 9.98 -8.40
N ASN A 131 6.47 10.38 -8.95
CA ASN A 131 7.37 9.49 -9.68
C ASN A 131 6.67 8.72 -10.83
N GLY A 132 5.68 9.37 -11.45
CA GLY A 132 4.82 8.83 -12.51
C GLY A 132 3.74 7.85 -12.03
N PHE A 133 3.64 7.57 -10.73
CA PHE A 133 2.57 6.74 -10.18
C PHE A 133 1.39 7.61 -9.79
N THR A 134 0.18 7.14 -10.10
CA THR A 134 -1.06 7.74 -9.58
C THR A 134 -1.33 7.19 -8.18
N ILE A 135 -1.41 8.06 -7.18
CA ILE A 135 -1.53 7.71 -5.76
C ILE A 135 -2.75 8.41 -5.17
N VAL A 136 -3.46 7.75 -4.26
CA VAL A 136 -4.57 8.38 -3.53
C VAL A 136 -4.03 9.56 -2.71
N LYS A 137 -4.69 10.72 -2.78
CA LYS A 137 -4.33 11.90 -1.97
C LYS A 137 -4.25 11.58 -0.48
N PRO A 138 -3.33 12.19 0.30
CA PRO A 138 -3.19 11.94 1.74
C PRO A 138 -4.51 12.06 2.50
N GLU A 139 -5.30 13.10 2.26
CA GLU A 139 -6.56 13.37 2.95
C GLU A 139 -7.57 12.25 2.70
N VAL A 140 -7.69 11.82 1.44
CA VAL A 140 -8.58 10.73 1.02
C VAL A 140 -8.09 9.39 1.56
N LEU A 141 -6.80 9.11 1.43
CA LEU A 141 -6.17 7.87 1.91
C LEU A 141 -6.39 7.68 3.41
N LEU A 142 -6.33 8.77 4.21
CA LEU A 142 -6.58 8.73 5.64
C LEU A 142 -8.02 8.31 6.00
N THR A 143 -8.99 8.52 5.11
CA THR A 143 -10.40 8.10 5.30
C THR A 143 -10.60 6.59 5.18
N PHE A 144 -9.70 5.88 4.48
CA PHE A 144 -9.80 4.44 4.25
C PHE A 144 -9.38 3.60 5.46
N TYR A 145 -8.60 4.18 6.37
CA TYR A 145 -8.19 3.51 7.58
C TYR A 145 -9.35 3.35 8.56
N ARG A 146 -9.55 2.10 9.04
CA ARG A 146 -10.69 1.56 9.82
C ARG A 146 -11.77 0.87 8.97
N ASN A 147 -11.81 1.12 7.66
CA ASN A 147 -12.78 0.51 6.75
C ASN A 147 -12.09 -0.48 5.81
N ILE A 148 -11.21 0.04 4.94
CA ILE A 148 -10.48 -0.73 3.93
C ILE A 148 -9.12 -1.16 4.49
N HIS A 149 -8.40 -0.22 5.13
CA HIS A 149 -7.05 -0.46 5.65
C HIS A 149 -7.06 -0.81 7.13
N SER A 150 -6.36 -1.88 7.47
CA SER A 150 -6.47 -2.57 8.76
C SER A 150 -5.88 -1.81 9.96
N SER A 151 -4.90 -0.91 9.76
CA SER A 151 -4.22 -0.20 10.86
C SER A 151 -4.19 1.31 10.64
N ASN A 152 -5.01 2.02 11.41
CA ASN A 152 -4.97 3.49 11.49
C ASN A 152 -3.89 4.02 12.45
N LYS A 153 -2.97 3.15 12.89
CA LYS A 153 -1.95 3.42 13.92
C LYS A 153 -0.51 3.26 13.43
N CYS A 154 -0.28 2.95 12.15
CA CYS A 154 1.09 2.98 11.63
C CYS A 154 1.65 4.40 11.71
N TRP A 155 2.98 4.50 11.78
CA TRP A 155 3.64 5.78 12.05
C TRP A 155 3.37 6.80 10.95
N ALA A 156 3.46 6.42 9.67
CA ALA A 156 3.19 7.33 8.56
C ALA A 156 1.77 7.91 8.61
N VAL A 157 0.76 7.11 8.96
CA VAL A 157 -0.63 7.58 9.10
C VAL A 157 -0.77 8.57 10.25
N MET A 158 -0.15 8.29 11.39
CA MET A 158 -0.21 9.19 12.55
C MET A 158 0.53 10.51 12.28
N ALA A 159 1.69 10.43 11.64
CA ALA A 159 2.49 11.60 11.30
C ALA A 159 1.83 12.45 10.21
N ALA A 160 1.26 11.82 9.17
CA ALA A 160 0.52 12.53 8.13
C ALA A 160 -0.70 13.28 8.70
N LYS A 161 -1.44 12.67 9.66
CA LYS A 161 -2.54 13.35 10.36
C LYS A 161 -2.07 14.59 11.10
N ASP A 162 -0.95 14.50 11.82
CA ASP A 162 -0.38 15.63 12.58
C ASP A 162 0.10 16.76 11.64
N LEU A 163 0.73 16.42 10.52
CA LEU A 163 1.13 17.41 9.51
C LEU A 163 -0.08 18.13 8.90
N LEU A 164 -1.09 17.38 8.46
CA LEU A 164 -2.31 17.96 7.87
C LEU A 164 -3.08 18.83 8.87
N GLN A 165 -3.14 18.44 10.14
CA GLN A 165 -3.73 19.28 11.21
C GLN A 165 -2.99 20.62 11.40
N LYS A 166 -1.70 20.65 11.08
CA LYS A 166 -0.87 21.87 11.11
C LYS A 166 -0.88 22.62 9.78
N GLY A 167 -1.67 22.18 8.79
CA GLY A 167 -1.70 22.78 7.46
C GLY A 167 -0.44 22.51 6.63
N MET A 168 0.31 21.45 6.95
CA MET A 168 1.52 21.05 6.23
C MET A 168 1.24 19.86 5.31
N ASP A 169 1.86 19.86 4.13
CA ASP A 169 1.81 18.75 3.18
C ASP A 169 2.67 17.58 3.71
N PRO A 170 2.09 16.36 3.84
CA PRO A 170 2.86 15.19 4.24
C PRO A 170 3.82 14.67 3.16
N VAL A 171 3.57 14.96 1.89
CA VAL A 171 4.37 14.40 0.78
C VAL A 171 5.82 14.86 0.87
N GLY A 172 6.74 13.89 0.83
CA GLY A 172 8.18 14.11 0.94
C GLY A 172 8.63 14.53 2.34
N HIS A 173 7.76 14.55 3.36
CA HIS A 173 8.15 15.00 4.69
C HIS A 173 8.94 13.90 5.44
N PRO A 174 10.14 14.20 5.99
CA PRO A 174 11.03 13.19 6.61
C PRO A 174 10.41 12.44 7.80
N VAL A 175 9.40 13.04 8.43
CA VAL A 175 8.68 12.43 9.56
C VAL A 175 7.98 11.12 9.18
N LEU A 176 7.57 10.94 7.92
CA LEU A 176 6.78 9.78 7.49
C LEU A 176 7.54 8.47 7.67
N SER A 177 8.86 8.51 7.56
CA SER A 177 9.78 7.37 7.64
C SER A 177 10.70 7.43 8.87
N ALA A 178 10.49 8.39 9.77
CA ALA A 178 11.33 8.55 10.95
C ALA A 178 11.20 7.38 11.95
N ILE A 179 12.28 7.10 12.68
CA ILE A 179 12.21 6.25 13.87
C ILE A 179 11.65 7.09 15.03
N PRO A 180 10.55 6.67 15.68
CA PRO A 180 9.98 7.40 16.80
C PRO A 180 10.98 7.50 17.94
N LYS A 181 11.22 8.71 18.44
CA LYS A 181 11.97 8.90 19.68
C LYS A 181 11.05 8.52 20.85
N LEU A 182 11.40 7.46 21.57
CA LEU A 182 10.75 7.14 22.84
C LEU A 182 11.25 8.16 23.87
N ASN A 183 10.36 9.06 24.29
CA ASN A 183 10.57 9.88 25.50
C ASN A 183 10.04 9.13 26.72
#